data_AF-A0A7Y3DBV4-F1
#
_entry.id   AF-A0A7Y3DBV4-F1
#
_cell.length_a   1.000
_cell.length_b   1.000
_cell.length_c   1.000
_cell.angle_alpha   90.00
_cell.angle_beta   90.00
_cell.angle_gamma   90.00
#
_symmetry.space_group_name_H-M   'P 1'
#
loop_
_entity.id
_entity.type
_entity.pdbx_description
1 polymer ?
#
loop_
_entity_poly.entity_id
_entity_poly.type
_entity_poly.pdbx_seq_one_letter_code
_entity_poly.pdbx_strand_id
1 'polypeptide(L)'
;MARRPGGGPPVAVKRISEPRFPLPFELGPGDRMIQAIPFEGPLLLTARVDGDGNATSREPGDLLGSLADPVDPGASGITLRLDQKL
;
A
#
# COMPACT_ATOMS: atom_id res chain seq x y z
N MET A 1 -1.02 0.17 0.15
CA MET A 1 -1.56 1.52 0.41
C MET A 1 -0.92 2.52 -0.54
N ALA A 2 -1.65 3.58 -0.89
CA ALA A 2 -1.15 4.71 -1.67
C ALA A 2 -1.15 6.00 -0.84
N ARG A 3 -0.09 6.80 -0.96
CA ARG A 3 0.07 8.11 -0.29
C ARG A 3 0.58 9.17 -1.27
N ARG A 4 0.31 10.44 -0.99
CA ARG A 4 0.90 11.55 -1.74
C ARG A 4 2.39 11.71 -1.39
N PRO A 5 3.25 12.03 -2.37
CA PRO A 5 4.54 12.63 -2.11
C PRO A 5 4.35 13.88 -1.24
N GLY A 6 5.08 14.00 -0.13
CA GLY A 6 4.88 15.07 0.86
C GLY A 6 4.06 14.67 2.09
N GLY A 7 3.55 13.43 2.14
CA GLY A 7 2.94 12.85 3.35
C GLY A 7 1.43 13.02 3.43
N GLY A 8 0.91 13.13 4.66
CA GLY A 8 -0.52 13.14 4.95
C GLY A 8 -1.15 11.74 5.07
N PRO A 9 -2.48 11.65 5.27
CA PRO A 9 -3.18 10.38 5.37
C PRO A 9 -3.09 9.57 4.06
N PRO A 10 -3.24 8.23 4.11
CA PRO A 10 -3.36 7.44 2.90
C PRO A 10 -4.49 7.92 1.99
N VAL A 11 -4.23 7.97 0.69
CA VAL A 11 -5.24 8.23 -0.33
C VAL A 11 -6.14 7.01 -0.49
N ALA A 12 -5.53 5.83 -0.55
CA ALA A 12 -6.23 4.55 -0.69
C ALA A 12 -5.54 3.42 0.07
N VAL A 13 -6.33 2.52 0.63
CA VAL A 13 -5.86 1.36 1.38
C VAL A 13 -6.74 0.16 1.07
N LYS A 14 -6.11 -0.90 0.58
CA LYS A 14 -6.72 -2.22 0.47
C LYS A 14 -6.18 -3.12 1.58
N ARG A 15 -7.08 -3.73 2.34
CA ARG A 15 -6.75 -4.76 3.32
C ARG A 15 -7.04 -6.12 2.70
N ILE A 16 -6.14 -7.08 2.92
CA ILE A 16 -6.25 -8.43 2.39
C ILE A 16 -6.03 -9.37 3.56
N SER A 17 -7.06 -10.15 3.91
CA SER A 17 -6.96 -11.19 4.92
C SER A 17 -6.30 -12.43 4.31
N GLU A 18 -5.42 -13.08 5.06
CA GLU A 18 -4.77 -14.35 4.68
C GLU A 18 -4.06 -14.31 3.31
N PRO A 19 -3.09 -13.40 3.09
CA PRO A 19 -2.42 -13.28 1.80
C PRO A 19 -1.63 -14.54 1.45
N ARG A 20 -1.74 -15.00 0.21
CA ARG A 20 -0.89 -16.04 -0.38
C ARG A 20 0.01 -15.42 -1.43
N PHE A 21 1.31 -15.68 -1.33
CA PHE A 21 2.31 -15.09 -2.22
C PHE A 21 2.71 -16.07 -3.35
N PRO A 22 2.96 -15.58 -4.58
CA PRO A 22 2.80 -14.19 -5.02
C PRO A 22 1.32 -13.76 -5.08
N LEU A 23 1.04 -12.51 -4.68
CA LEU A 23 -0.32 -11.97 -4.55
C LEU A 23 -0.58 -10.93 -5.64
N PRO A 24 -1.46 -11.19 -6.62
CA PRO A 24 -1.93 -10.13 -7.51
C PRO A 24 -2.71 -9.09 -6.70
N PHE A 25 -2.50 -7.81 -7.00
CA PHE A 25 -3.21 -6.73 -6.34
C PHE A 25 -3.67 -5.68 -7.35
N GLU A 26 -4.71 -4.95 -6.95
CA GLU A 26 -5.22 -3.76 -7.60
C GLU A 26 -5.56 -2.78 -6.49
N LEU A 27 -5.26 -1.49 -6.71
CA LEU A 27 -5.59 -0.41 -5.79
C LEU A 27 -6.12 0.76 -6.62
N GLY A 28 -7.33 1.21 -6.33
CA GLY A 28 -7.98 2.23 -7.14
C GLY A 28 -8.92 3.16 -6.36
N PRO A 29 -9.77 3.93 -7.06
CA PRO A 29 -10.69 4.87 -6.44
C PRO A 29 -11.68 4.22 -5.45
N GLY A 30 -12.02 2.93 -5.61
CA GLY A 30 -12.87 2.20 -4.68
C GLY A 30 -12.23 1.94 -3.32
N ASP A 31 -10.90 1.96 -3.24
CA ASP A 31 -10.13 1.73 -2.01
C ASP A 31 -9.82 3.04 -1.26
N ARG A 32 -10.39 4.17 -1.69
CA ARG A 32 -10.17 5.48 -1.07
C ARG A 32 -10.70 5.52 0.35
N MET A 33 -9.89 6.04 1.27
CA MET A 33 -10.31 6.20 2.67
C MET A 33 -11.25 7.40 2.88
N ILE A 34 -11.03 8.48 2.13
CA ILE A 34 -11.81 9.71 2.23
C ILE A 34 -12.33 10.08 0.84
N GLN A 35 -13.66 10.08 0.67
CA GLN A 35 -14.33 10.34 -0.62
C GLN A 35 -14.14 11.77 -1.15
N ALA A 36 -13.61 12.69 -0.35
CA ALA A 36 -13.21 14.02 -0.82
C ALA A 36 -11.77 14.06 -1.39
N ILE A 37 -10.88 13.13 -1.02
CA ILE A 37 -9.48 13.14 -1.47
C ILE A 37 -9.32 12.42 -2.81
N PRO A 38 -9.01 13.10 -3.92
CA PRO A 38 -8.96 12.49 -5.23
C PRO A 38 -7.81 11.47 -5.36
N PHE A 39 -8.09 10.38 -6.08
CA PHE A 39 -7.12 9.35 -6.45
C PHE A 39 -6.45 9.74 -7.77
N GLU A 40 -5.49 10.66 -7.68
CA GLU A 40 -4.84 11.27 -8.84
C GLU A 40 -3.38 11.64 -8.52
N GLY A 41 -2.61 11.93 -9.57
CA GLY A 41 -1.21 12.34 -9.48
C GLY A 41 -0.27 11.25 -8.98
N PRO A 42 1.00 11.58 -8.73
CA PRO A 42 1.98 10.60 -8.30
C PRO A 42 1.62 10.07 -6.91
N LEU A 43 1.69 8.75 -6.76
CA LEU A 43 1.38 8.04 -5.52
C LEU A 43 2.56 7.16 -5.11
N LEU A 44 2.98 7.30 -3.86
CA LEU A 44 3.91 6.37 -3.23
C LEU A 44 3.15 5.12 -2.80
N LEU A 45 3.61 3.95 -3.24
CA LEU A 45 3.04 2.66 -2.88
C LEU A 45 3.88 1.95 -1.83
N THR A 46 3.19 1.47 -0.80
CA THR A 46 3.76 0.66 0.29
C THR A 46 2.82 -0.49 0.58
N ALA A 47 3.37 -1.68 0.83
CA ALA A 47 2.64 -2.82 1.39
C ALA A 47 3.28 -3.24 2.70
N ARG A 48 2.45 -3.76 3.60
CA ARG A 48 2.92 -4.35 4.85
C ARG A 48 2.16 -5.64 5.10
N VAL A 49 2.87 -6.65 5.59
CA VAL A 49 2.29 -7.85 6.21
C VAL A 49 2.49 -7.71 7.69
N ASP A 50 1.38 -7.85 8.40
CA ASP A 50 1.29 -7.73 9.84
C ASP A 50 0.88 -9.12 10.38
N GLY A 51 1.62 -9.58 11.38
CA GLY A 51 1.47 -10.92 11.95
C GLY A 51 0.33 -11.06 12.97
N ASP A 52 -0.11 -9.96 13.60
CA ASP A 52 -1.10 -9.99 14.69
C ASP A 52 -2.53 -9.63 14.23
N GLY A 53 -2.66 -9.12 13.00
CA GLY A 53 -3.93 -8.71 12.38
C GLY A 53 -4.36 -7.28 12.72
N ASN A 54 -3.58 -6.54 13.50
CA ASN A 54 -3.74 -5.13 13.78
C ASN A 54 -2.82 -4.28 12.88
N ALA A 55 -3.36 -3.81 11.76
CA ALA A 55 -2.64 -2.95 10.82
C ALA A 55 -2.24 -1.56 11.37
N THR A 56 -2.15 -1.35 12.68
CA THR A 56 -1.53 -0.17 13.31
C THR A 56 -0.31 -0.51 14.16
N SER A 57 -0.18 -1.75 14.67
CA SER A 57 1.04 -2.21 15.33
C SER A 57 2.18 -2.31 14.31
N ARG A 58 3.40 -2.20 14.83
CA ARG A 58 4.65 -2.44 14.10
C ARG A 58 5.45 -3.36 14.99
N GLU A 59 5.26 -4.65 14.80
CA GLU A 59 5.88 -5.65 15.66
C GLU A 59 7.15 -6.23 15.02
N PRO A 60 8.12 -6.67 15.84
CA PRO A 60 9.29 -7.38 15.36
C PRO A 60 8.87 -8.64 14.57
N GLY A 61 9.07 -8.64 13.25
CA GLY A 61 8.55 -9.72 12.40
C GLY A 61 7.72 -9.27 11.22
N ASP A 62 7.12 -8.08 11.30
CA ASP A 62 6.34 -7.53 10.19
C ASP A 62 7.22 -7.30 8.96
N LEU A 63 6.64 -7.51 7.79
CA LEU A 63 7.33 -7.29 6.52
C LEU A 63 6.80 -6.01 5.86
N LEU A 64 7.72 -5.18 5.38
CA LEU A 64 7.43 -3.94 4.66
C LEU A 64 8.04 -4.01 3.25
N GLY A 65 7.34 -3.42 2.29
CA GLY A 65 7.84 -3.17 0.96
C GLY A 65 7.34 -1.83 0.44
N SER A 66 8.18 -1.12 -0.31
CA SER A 66 7.80 0.14 -0.96
C SER A 66 8.39 0.22 -2.36
N LEU A 67 7.74 0.97 -3.24
CA LEU A 67 8.36 1.36 -4.51
C LEU A 67 9.35 2.50 -4.27
N ALA A 68 10.45 2.49 -5.01
CA ALA A 68 11.42 3.58 -5.01
C ALA A 68 10.83 4.84 -5.65
N ASP A 69 10.13 4.68 -6.77
CA ASP A 69 9.54 5.77 -7.53
C ASP A 69 8.00 5.82 -7.34
N PRO A 70 7.40 7.03 -7.32
CA PRO A 70 5.95 7.18 -7.37
C PRO A 70 5.36 6.62 -8.66
N VAL A 71 4.09 6.23 -8.59
CA VAL A 71 3.31 5.78 -9.76
C VAL A 71 2.03 6.59 -9.91
N ASP A 72 1.62 6.82 -11.15
CA ASP A 72 0.34 7.45 -11.46
C ASP A 72 -0.79 6.41 -11.55
N PRO A 73 -2.05 6.78 -11.28
CA PRO A 73 -3.21 5.93 -11.55
C PRO A 73 -3.23 5.40 -12.99
N GLY A 74 -3.57 4.12 -13.13
CA GLY A 74 -3.54 3.42 -14.42
C GLY A 74 -2.22 2.70 -14.73
N ALA A 75 -1.18 2.91 -13.92
CA ALA A 75 0.04 2.11 -14.00
C ALA A 75 -0.25 0.61 -13.78
N SER A 76 0.41 -0.24 -14.57
CA SER A 76 0.26 -1.70 -14.54
C SER A 76 1.63 -2.38 -14.59
N GLY A 77 1.69 -3.69 -14.32
CA GLY A 77 2.95 -4.43 -14.26
C GLY A 77 3.82 -4.10 -13.02
N ILE A 78 3.25 -3.43 -12.02
CA ILE A 78 3.93 -3.04 -10.80
C ILE A 78 4.23 -4.28 -9.95
N THR A 79 5.49 -4.45 -9.58
CA THR A 79 5.91 -5.44 -8.58
C THR A 79 6.36 -4.73 -7.32
N LEU A 80 5.70 -5.04 -6.20
CA LEU A 80 6.06 -4.53 -4.89
C LEU A 80 6.61 -5.69 -4.06
N ARG A 81 7.92 -5.64 -3.76
CA ARG A 81 8.61 -6.66 -2.98
C ARG A 81 8.59 -6.28 -1.50
N LEU A 82 8.27 -7.25 -0.65
CA LEU A 82 8.44 -7.13 0.80
C LEU A 82 9.87 -7.57 1.14
N ASP A 83 10.77 -6.63 1.38
CA ASP A 83 12.20 -6.87 1.55
C ASP A 83 12.78 -6.26 2.84
N GLN A 84 11.97 -5.53 3.60
CA GLN A 84 12.34 -4.99 4.90
C GLN A 84 11.57 -5.70 6.01
N LYS A 85 12.29 -6.07 7.08
CA LYS A 85 11.70 -6.53 8.35
C LYS A 85 11.62 -5.34 9.32
N LEU A 86 10.49 -5.16 9.99
CA LEU A 86 10.29 -4.16 11.04
C LEU A 86 10.70 -4.67 12.43
#